data_AF-F9WVE2-F1
#
_entry.id   AF-F9WVE2-F1
#
_cell.length_a   1.000
_cell.length_b   1.000
_cell.length_c   1.000
_cell.angle_alpha   90.00
_cell.angle_beta   90.00
_cell.angle_gamma   90.00
#
_symmetry.space_group_name_H-M   'P 1'
#
loop_
_entity.id
_entity.type
_entity.pdbx_description
1 polymer ?
#
loop_
_entity_poly.entity_id
_entity_poly.type
_entity_poly.pdbx_seq_one_letter_code
_entity_poly.pdbx_strand_id
1 'polypeptide(L)'
;MRWRMTGCGTRRVACWTPRFILLRTLRRGRVGNTSNAATKAVPGAFESVFEARWSYVESGHADMPLGLKIFDGAVDGVVVPRVWSFDEVKEISCVDELELLDLENDGERDMAAEHERNRVAGGQPRVEVFVLTSPMGWPYTKFIPTNARYVFVRREMVRVWHVVEHQIRMWPNCTHQCTNEPHILLGTPGIGKSLGCGSYLLYELLHYDAAKVPIVAYFVRGSAYIFHKTGAMAGQVVYYRKAEDALSAMDEITAGNKKIEQAEIGEGQKISGKMDGYIIFDVCGTFVPYLQFSLFRWGCIALSSPNTKNFADWKKQNTALPLYINCYSRREIMAFHAFQERCVLRSDE
;
A
#
# COMPACT_ATOMS: atom_id res chain seq x y z
N MET A 1 24.54 1.11 -52.53
CA MET A 1 23.19 1.70 -52.43
C MET A 1 23.14 2.55 -51.17
N ARG A 2 22.82 3.85 -51.32
CA ARG A 2 22.87 4.88 -50.28
C ARG A 2 21.45 5.05 -49.73
N TRP A 3 21.25 4.84 -48.43
CA TRP A 3 19.99 5.18 -47.76
C TRP A 3 20.20 6.42 -46.88
N ARG A 4 19.43 7.46 -47.20
CA ARG A 4 19.36 8.73 -46.45
C ARG A 4 18.60 8.51 -45.16
N MET A 5 19.13 9.08 -44.07
CA MET A 5 18.32 9.45 -42.92
C MET A 5 17.43 10.65 -43.28
N THR A 6 16.14 10.52 -43.00
CA THR A 6 15.24 11.65 -42.76
C THR A 6 14.60 11.42 -41.40
N GLY A 7 15.03 12.21 -40.41
CA GLY A 7 14.41 12.24 -39.10
C GLY A 7 13.08 12.99 -39.13
N CYS A 8 12.05 12.38 -38.57
CA CYS A 8 11.01 13.04 -37.77
C CYS A 8 10.11 11.93 -37.22
N GLY A 9 10.06 11.78 -35.90
CA GLY A 9 9.23 10.74 -35.29
C GLY A 9 9.48 10.67 -33.80
N THR A 10 8.58 11.29 -33.04
CA THR A 10 8.39 11.14 -31.60
C THR A 10 8.67 9.70 -31.15
N ARG A 11 9.76 9.50 -30.39
CA ARG A 11 10.03 8.24 -29.70
C ARG A 11 8.91 8.01 -28.69
N ARG A 12 7.93 7.19 -29.05
CA ARG A 12 7.05 6.53 -28.10
C ARG A 12 7.93 5.67 -27.20
N VAL A 13 8.06 6.07 -25.93
CA VAL A 13 8.52 5.15 -24.89
C VAL A 13 7.49 4.03 -24.84
N ALA A 14 7.89 2.85 -25.30
CA ALA A 14 7.09 1.64 -25.15
C ALA A 14 7.07 1.30 -23.65
N CYS A 15 6.03 1.78 -22.95
CA CYS A 15 5.75 1.39 -21.59
C CYS A 15 5.29 -0.08 -21.63
N TRP A 16 6.20 -0.99 -21.32
CA TRP A 16 5.89 -2.39 -21.04
C TRP A 16 5.08 -2.43 -19.75
N THR A 17 3.77 -2.25 -19.87
CA THR A 17 2.82 -2.56 -18.81
C THR A 17 2.64 -4.08 -18.82
N PRO A 18 2.95 -4.80 -17.73
CA PRO A 18 2.50 -6.18 -17.59
C PRO A 18 0.98 -6.18 -17.72
N ARG A 19 0.47 -6.78 -18.80
CA ARG A 19 -0.97 -7.04 -18.93
C ARG A 19 -1.33 -8.00 -17.80
N PHE A 20 -2.04 -7.49 -16.80
CA PHE A 20 -2.76 -8.32 -15.84
C PHE A 20 -3.68 -9.28 -16.62
N ILE A 21 -3.31 -10.55 -16.69
CA ILE A 21 -4.24 -11.62 -17.08
C ILE A 21 -5.14 -11.83 -15.87
N LEU A 22 -6.24 -11.06 -15.83
CA LEU A 22 -7.36 -11.36 -14.96
C LEU A 22 -8.03 -12.61 -15.55
N LEU A 23 -7.78 -13.79 -14.98
CA LEU A 23 -8.55 -15.00 -15.29
C LEU A 23 -10.03 -14.73 -14.95
N ARG A 24 -10.80 -14.35 -15.96
CA ARG A 24 -12.24 -14.12 -15.86
C ARG A 24 -12.94 -15.47 -15.81
N THR A 25 -13.39 -15.87 -14.63
CA THR A 25 -14.56 -16.74 -14.49
C THR A 25 -15.64 -16.00 -13.70
N LEU A 26 -16.38 -15.13 -14.38
CA LEU A 26 -17.65 -14.60 -13.89
C LEU A 26 -18.73 -15.68 -14.09
N ARG A 27 -18.89 -16.59 -13.13
CA ARG A 27 -20.14 -17.35 -13.02
C ARG A 27 -21.15 -16.51 -12.23
N ARG A 28 -22.20 -16.10 -12.93
CA ARG A 28 -23.32 -15.31 -12.39
C ARG A 28 -24.19 -16.23 -11.53
N GLY A 29 -23.82 -16.39 -10.27
CA GLY A 29 -24.68 -17.00 -9.25
C GLY A 29 -25.73 -15.99 -8.81
N ARG A 30 -27.00 -16.25 -9.16
CA ARG A 30 -28.16 -15.50 -8.67
C ARG A 30 -28.49 -16.02 -7.27
N VAL A 31 -28.29 -15.22 -6.24
CA VAL A 31 -28.81 -15.48 -4.88
C VAL A 31 -29.71 -14.32 -4.50
N GLY A 32 -30.92 -14.67 -4.05
CA GLY A 32 -32.03 -13.77 -3.80
C GLY A 32 -31.89 -12.93 -2.52
N ASN A 33 -32.69 -11.85 -2.54
CA ASN A 33 -33.01 -10.87 -1.49
C ASN A 33 -32.89 -11.34 -0.04
N THR A 34 -32.31 -10.52 0.86
CA THR A 34 -32.99 -9.47 1.66
C THR A 34 -32.04 -8.87 2.72
N SER A 35 -31.72 -7.57 2.62
CA SER A 35 -31.78 -6.56 3.70
C SER A 35 -31.04 -5.27 3.30
N ASN A 36 -31.71 -4.12 3.47
CA ASN A 36 -31.18 -2.77 3.25
C ASN A 36 -30.27 -2.34 4.43
N ALA A 37 -29.26 -3.13 4.78
CA ALA A 37 -28.30 -2.72 5.80
C ALA A 37 -27.22 -1.84 5.13
N ALA A 38 -27.19 -0.55 5.47
CA ALA A 38 -26.17 0.41 5.01
C ALA A 38 -24.75 0.03 5.48
N THR A 39 -24.69 -0.72 6.60
CA THR A 39 -23.48 -1.19 7.26
C THR A 39 -23.52 -2.71 7.42
N LYS A 40 -22.36 -3.37 7.31
CA LYS A 40 -22.25 -4.83 7.45
C LYS A 40 -20.95 -5.20 8.14
N ALA A 41 -21.00 -6.02 9.19
CA ALA A 41 -19.80 -6.63 9.75
C ALA A 41 -19.15 -7.57 8.73
N VAL A 42 -17.81 -7.63 8.71
CA VAL A 42 -17.04 -8.52 7.84
C VAL A 42 -16.22 -9.47 8.74
N PRO A 43 -16.84 -10.57 9.24
CA PRO A 43 -16.17 -11.51 10.14
C PRO A 43 -14.90 -12.10 9.50
N GLY A 44 -13.82 -12.21 10.29
CA GLY A 44 -12.55 -12.78 9.84
C GLY A 44 -11.66 -11.82 9.04
N ALA A 45 -12.17 -10.67 8.59
CA ALA A 45 -11.39 -9.75 7.76
C ALA A 45 -10.25 -9.06 8.54
N PHE A 46 -10.41 -8.85 9.85
CA PHE A 46 -9.36 -8.30 10.69
C PHE A 46 -8.22 -9.30 10.80
N GLU A 47 -8.53 -10.51 11.24
CA GLU A 47 -7.58 -11.62 11.44
C GLU A 47 -6.91 -12.00 10.12
N SER A 48 -7.66 -12.02 9.01
CA SER A 48 -7.10 -12.32 7.69
C SER A 48 -6.02 -11.34 7.23
N VAL A 49 -6.11 -10.07 7.63
CA VAL A 49 -5.06 -9.09 7.33
C VAL A 49 -3.97 -9.12 8.39
N PHE A 50 -4.33 -9.15 9.67
CA PHE A 50 -3.40 -9.14 10.79
C PHE A 50 -2.49 -10.38 10.79
N GLU A 51 -3.03 -11.56 10.51
CA GLU A 51 -2.30 -12.82 10.46
C GLU A 51 -1.90 -13.21 9.03
N ALA A 52 -1.80 -12.23 8.12
CA ALA A 52 -1.41 -12.49 6.74
C ALA A 52 -0.06 -13.21 6.70
N ARG A 53 -0.02 -14.38 6.04
CA ARG A 53 1.20 -15.19 5.93
C ARG A 53 2.20 -14.48 5.04
N TRP A 54 3.47 -14.60 5.38
CA TRP A 54 4.52 -13.98 4.60
C TRP A 54 5.26 -15.00 3.72
N SER A 55 5.90 -14.49 2.68
CA SER A 55 6.84 -15.20 1.81
C SER A 55 7.77 -14.14 1.21
N TYR A 56 8.90 -14.52 0.64
CA TYR A 56 9.75 -13.54 -0.03
C TYR A 56 10.57 -14.18 -1.15
N VAL A 57 11.14 -13.34 -2.00
CA VAL A 57 12.01 -13.74 -3.11
C VAL A 57 13.37 -13.06 -2.93
N GLU A 58 14.42 -13.87 -2.84
CA GLU A 58 15.80 -13.41 -2.79
C GLU A 58 16.49 -13.58 -4.15
N SER A 59 17.29 -12.59 -4.53
CA SER A 59 18.30 -12.69 -5.59
C SER A 59 19.66 -13.06 -5.02
N GLY A 60 20.61 -13.44 -5.87
CA GLY A 60 21.98 -13.80 -5.48
C GLY A 60 22.24 -15.30 -5.44
N HIS A 61 21.29 -16.12 -5.89
CA HIS A 61 21.42 -17.58 -5.96
C HIS A 61 21.84 -18.00 -7.37
N ALA A 62 23.13 -17.90 -7.68
CA ALA A 62 23.67 -18.11 -9.04
C ALA A 62 23.34 -19.50 -9.65
N ASP A 63 23.06 -20.49 -8.81
CA ASP A 63 22.67 -21.86 -9.17
C ASP A 63 21.17 -22.03 -9.43
N MET A 64 20.35 -21.02 -9.13
CA MET A 64 18.90 -21.05 -9.31
C MET A 64 18.44 -20.36 -10.60
N PRO A 65 17.28 -20.73 -11.18
CA PRO A 65 16.71 -20.03 -12.32
C PRO A 65 16.55 -18.53 -12.06
N LEU A 66 16.98 -17.71 -13.03
CA LEU A 66 17.03 -16.24 -12.93
C LEU A 66 17.85 -15.69 -11.75
N GLY A 67 18.66 -16.52 -11.08
CA GLY A 67 19.38 -16.12 -9.88
C GLY A 67 18.49 -15.94 -8.65
N LEU A 68 17.25 -16.45 -8.68
CA LEU A 68 16.20 -16.18 -7.69
C LEU A 68 15.80 -17.42 -6.89
N LYS A 69 15.55 -17.24 -5.59
CA LYS A 69 15.01 -18.27 -4.70
C LYS A 69 13.81 -17.75 -3.93
N ILE A 70 12.77 -18.57 -3.81
CA ILE A 70 11.52 -18.22 -3.15
C ILE A 70 11.44 -18.94 -1.80
N PHE A 71 11.08 -18.21 -0.76
CA PHE A 71 10.95 -18.70 0.61
C PHE A 71 9.51 -18.49 1.11
N ASP A 72 8.94 -19.53 1.73
CA ASP A 72 7.62 -19.47 2.36
C ASP A 72 7.76 -19.27 3.87
N GLY A 73 6.89 -18.43 4.45
CA GLY A 73 6.79 -18.21 5.88
C GLY A 73 6.10 -19.36 6.61
N ALA A 74 6.77 -20.51 6.63
CA ALA A 74 6.49 -21.65 7.50
C ALA A 74 7.68 -22.64 7.57
N VAL A 75 8.91 -22.17 7.36
CA VAL A 75 10.10 -23.02 7.38
C VAL A 75 10.96 -22.63 8.59
N ASP A 76 10.95 -23.49 9.61
CA ASP A 76 11.97 -23.63 10.66
C ASP A 76 12.32 -22.40 11.52
N GLY A 77 11.34 -21.86 12.27
CA GLY A 77 11.64 -20.93 13.37
C GLY A 77 12.29 -19.60 12.94
N VAL A 78 12.31 -19.30 11.64
CA VAL A 78 12.82 -18.04 11.09
C VAL A 78 11.79 -16.95 11.40
N VAL A 79 12.15 -16.08 12.34
CA VAL A 79 11.49 -14.79 12.60
C VAL A 79 11.37 -14.05 11.27
N VAL A 80 10.21 -13.45 10.98
CA VAL A 80 9.97 -12.60 9.79
C VAL A 80 11.24 -11.81 9.49
N PRO A 81 11.95 -12.07 8.38
CA PRO A 81 13.19 -11.37 8.12
C PRO A 81 12.88 -9.89 8.06
N ARG A 82 13.65 -9.06 8.78
CA ARG A 82 13.61 -7.60 8.60
C ARG A 82 14.04 -7.33 7.17
N VAL A 83 13.07 -7.14 6.29
CA VAL A 83 13.27 -7.30 4.85
C VAL A 83 14.16 -6.19 4.29
N TRP A 84 13.98 -4.95 4.77
CA TRP A 84 14.82 -3.81 4.43
C TRP A 84 14.87 -2.83 5.61
N SER A 85 16.07 -2.34 5.93
CA SER A 85 16.25 -1.24 6.88
C SER A 85 15.86 0.10 6.24
N PHE A 86 15.58 1.11 7.05
CA PHE A 86 15.25 2.44 6.53
C PHE A 86 16.43 3.04 5.73
N ASP A 87 17.67 2.80 6.15
CA ASP A 87 18.85 3.30 5.45
C ASP A 87 18.95 2.71 4.04
N GLU A 88 18.74 1.39 3.89
CA GLU A 88 18.71 0.72 2.58
C GLU A 88 17.60 1.25 1.67
N VAL A 89 16.44 1.61 2.23
CA VAL A 89 15.30 2.10 1.44
C VAL A 89 15.44 3.58 1.10
N LYS A 90 16.11 4.36 1.94
CA LYS A 90 16.38 5.79 1.73
C LYS A 90 17.42 6.02 0.63
N GLU A 91 18.45 5.18 0.58
CA GLU A 91 19.53 5.26 -0.41
C GLU A 91 19.02 5.09 -1.86
N ILE A 92 17.96 4.29 -2.05
CA ILE A 92 17.35 3.98 -3.37
C ILE A 92 16.42 5.10 -3.88
N SER A 93 16.22 6.19 -3.12
CA SER A 93 15.50 7.37 -3.64
C SER A 93 16.32 8.14 -4.68
N CYS A 94 17.64 7.91 -4.74
CA CYS A 94 18.48 8.28 -5.86
C CYS A 94 18.21 7.28 -6.99
N VAL A 95 17.92 7.75 -8.20
CA VAL A 95 17.89 6.86 -9.37
C VAL A 95 19.23 6.15 -9.38
N ASP A 96 19.22 4.82 -9.25
CA ASP A 96 20.43 4.02 -9.21
C ASP A 96 21.23 4.36 -10.47
N GLU A 97 22.43 4.93 -10.31
CA GLU A 97 23.27 5.37 -11.42
C GLU A 97 23.53 4.21 -12.39
N LEU A 98 23.58 2.97 -11.89
CA LEU A 98 23.69 1.77 -12.72
C LEU A 98 22.44 1.54 -13.58
N GLU A 99 21.25 1.86 -13.07
CA GLU A 99 19.98 1.74 -13.77
C GLU A 99 19.80 2.87 -14.83
N LEU A 100 20.37 4.05 -14.59
CA LEU A 100 20.47 5.12 -15.60
C LEU A 100 21.44 4.72 -16.73
N LEU A 101 22.58 4.13 -16.40
CA LEU A 101 23.56 3.65 -17.37
C LEU A 101 22.99 2.54 -18.28
N ASP A 102 22.07 1.73 -17.75
CA ASP A 102 21.35 0.70 -18.52
C ASP A 102 20.30 1.32 -19.46
N LEU A 103 19.64 2.41 -19.06
CA LEU A 103 18.67 3.13 -19.92
C LEU A 103 19.34 3.92 -21.05
N GLU A 104 20.60 4.33 -20.87
CA GLU A 104 21.39 5.08 -21.85
C GLU A 104 22.10 4.19 -22.88
N ASN A 105 22.22 2.88 -22.63
CA ASN A 105 22.82 1.94 -23.57
C ASN A 105 21.75 1.09 -24.27
N ASP A 106 21.89 0.91 -25.58
CA ASP A 106 20.94 0.23 -26.46
C ASP A 106 20.93 -1.32 -26.28
N GLY A 107 20.91 -1.83 -25.05
CA GLY A 107 20.66 -3.24 -24.72
C GLY A 107 21.86 -4.21 -24.78
N GLU A 108 23.09 -3.73 -25.00
CA GLU A 108 24.28 -4.61 -25.08
C GLU A 108 24.98 -4.88 -23.73
N ARG A 109 24.56 -4.23 -22.62
CA ARG A 109 25.24 -4.30 -21.31
C ARG A 109 24.45 -4.97 -20.17
N ASP A 110 23.34 -5.65 -20.46
CA ASP A 110 22.43 -6.26 -19.47
C ASP A 110 23.12 -7.18 -18.44
N MET A 111 24.26 -7.81 -18.79
CA MET A 111 25.03 -8.67 -17.88
C MET A 111 26.07 -7.92 -17.04
N ALA A 112 26.56 -6.76 -17.48
CA ALA A 112 27.66 -6.06 -16.81
C ALA A 112 27.18 -5.29 -15.58
N ALA A 113 26.02 -4.61 -15.66
CA ALA A 113 25.44 -3.89 -14.53
C ALA A 113 24.92 -4.83 -13.42
N GLU A 114 24.45 -6.03 -13.78
CA GLU A 114 24.13 -7.08 -12.80
C GLU A 114 25.38 -7.62 -12.10
N HIS A 115 26.49 -7.79 -12.82
CA HIS A 115 27.77 -8.18 -12.24
C HIS A 115 28.30 -7.09 -11.29
N GLU A 116 28.15 -5.82 -11.66
CA GLU A 116 28.57 -4.68 -10.85
C GLU A 116 27.68 -4.50 -9.61
N ARG A 117 26.35 -4.67 -9.69
CA ARG A 117 25.47 -4.70 -8.50
C ARG A 117 25.79 -5.86 -7.57
N ASN A 118 26.08 -7.05 -8.12
CA ASN A 118 26.50 -8.19 -7.30
C ASN A 118 27.87 -7.94 -6.64
N ARG A 119 28.77 -7.19 -7.29
CA ARG A 119 30.04 -6.73 -6.70
C ARG A 119 29.82 -5.70 -5.58
N VAL A 120 28.97 -4.69 -5.79
CA VAL A 120 28.62 -3.69 -4.76
C VAL A 120 27.91 -4.34 -3.57
N ALA A 121 27.14 -5.40 -3.81
CA ALA A 121 26.48 -6.21 -2.78
C ALA A 121 27.38 -7.24 -2.07
N GLY A 122 28.66 -7.35 -2.44
CA GLY A 122 29.55 -8.38 -1.90
C GLY A 122 29.09 -9.82 -2.14
N GLY A 123 28.23 -10.06 -3.14
CA GLY A 123 27.67 -11.38 -3.46
C GLY A 123 26.65 -11.94 -2.45
N GLN A 124 26.16 -11.12 -1.51
CA GLN A 124 25.17 -11.58 -0.54
C GLN A 124 23.74 -11.64 -1.14
N PRO A 125 22.92 -12.63 -0.75
CA PRO A 125 21.52 -12.68 -1.16
C PRO A 125 20.76 -11.43 -0.74
N ARG A 126 19.84 -10.97 -1.60
CA ARG A 126 19.04 -9.76 -1.35
C ARG A 126 17.58 -10.01 -1.58
N VAL A 127 16.74 -9.62 -0.62
CA VAL A 127 15.30 -9.66 -0.84
C VAL A 127 14.91 -8.61 -1.89
N GLU A 128 14.28 -9.08 -2.95
CA GLU A 128 13.77 -8.24 -4.04
C GLU A 128 12.30 -7.91 -3.82
N VAL A 129 11.51 -8.88 -3.35
CA VAL A 129 10.08 -8.70 -3.07
C VAL A 129 9.67 -9.53 -1.85
N PHE A 130 8.86 -8.92 -0.99
CA PHE A 130 8.17 -9.60 0.11
C PHE A 130 6.69 -9.78 -0.24
N VAL A 131 6.07 -10.85 0.20
CA VAL A 131 4.71 -11.21 -0.21
C VAL A 131 3.87 -11.45 1.02
N LEU A 132 2.80 -10.67 1.17
CA LEU A 132 1.76 -10.88 2.18
C LEU A 132 0.60 -11.64 1.55
N THR A 133 0.17 -12.71 2.21
CA THR A 133 -0.89 -13.60 1.76
C THR A 133 -2.03 -13.58 2.76
N SER A 134 -3.11 -12.90 2.40
CA SER A 134 -4.34 -12.84 3.17
C SER A 134 -5.33 -13.93 2.70
N PRO A 135 -5.80 -14.83 3.58
CA PRO A 135 -6.76 -15.88 3.22
C PRO A 135 -8.06 -15.36 2.58
N MET A 136 -8.58 -14.23 3.04
CA MET A 136 -9.77 -13.57 2.52
C MET A 136 -9.45 -12.56 1.39
N GLY A 137 -8.18 -12.29 1.11
CA GLY A 137 -7.77 -11.20 0.23
C GLY A 137 -7.79 -9.84 0.93
N TRP A 138 -7.94 -8.76 0.17
CA TRP A 138 -7.68 -7.40 0.63
C TRP A 138 -8.89 -6.47 0.43
N PRO A 139 -8.95 -5.30 1.12
CA PRO A 139 -10.07 -4.35 0.97
C PRO A 139 -10.33 -3.96 -0.49
N TYR A 140 -9.26 -3.74 -1.27
CA TYR A 140 -9.37 -3.41 -2.69
C TYR A 140 -10.12 -4.48 -3.51
N THR A 141 -9.96 -5.74 -3.12
CA THR A 141 -10.63 -6.89 -3.72
C THR A 141 -11.93 -7.28 -3.03
N LYS A 142 -12.41 -6.44 -2.09
CA LYS A 142 -13.61 -6.64 -1.28
C LYS A 142 -13.58 -7.89 -0.40
N PHE A 143 -12.41 -8.32 0.04
CA PHE A 143 -12.24 -9.58 0.78
C PHE A 143 -12.86 -10.78 0.06
N ILE A 144 -12.76 -10.80 -1.27
CA ILE A 144 -13.16 -11.93 -2.09
C ILE A 144 -11.88 -12.71 -2.42
N PRO A 145 -11.69 -13.90 -1.84
CA PRO A 145 -10.40 -14.61 -1.87
C PRO A 145 -10.06 -15.14 -3.26
N THR A 146 -11.01 -15.25 -4.19
CA THR A 146 -10.76 -15.65 -5.58
C THR A 146 -10.17 -14.53 -6.44
N ASN A 147 -10.12 -13.29 -5.95
CA ASN A 147 -9.62 -12.14 -6.72
C ASN A 147 -8.09 -12.00 -6.61
N ALA A 148 -7.59 -11.58 -5.45
CA ALA A 148 -6.16 -11.48 -5.18
C ALA A 148 -5.91 -11.67 -3.68
N ARG A 149 -5.12 -12.70 -3.33
CA ARG A 149 -4.68 -12.98 -1.96
C ARG A 149 -3.29 -12.44 -1.66
N TYR A 150 -2.47 -12.30 -2.69
CA TYR A 150 -1.08 -11.89 -2.60
C TYR A 150 -0.94 -10.37 -2.76
N VAL A 151 -0.18 -9.75 -1.86
CA VAL A 151 0.31 -8.38 -1.95
C VAL A 151 1.83 -8.44 -2.00
N PHE A 152 2.38 -7.97 -3.11
CA PHE A 152 3.82 -7.90 -3.35
C PHE A 152 4.34 -6.58 -2.81
N VAL A 153 4.93 -6.64 -1.61
CA VAL A 153 5.56 -5.53 -0.91
C VAL A 153 6.94 -5.27 -1.51
N ARG A 154 7.14 -4.01 -1.89
CA ARG A 154 8.36 -3.50 -2.52
C ARG A 154 9.10 -2.58 -1.55
N ARG A 155 10.38 -2.34 -1.82
CA ARG A 155 11.21 -1.36 -1.08
C ARG A 155 10.54 0.00 -1.02
N GLU A 156 9.99 0.45 -2.14
CA GLU A 156 9.25 1.70 -2.24
C GLU A 156 8.02 1.78 -1.33
N MET A 157 7.35 0.66 -1.07
CA MET A 157 6.20 0.63 -0.15
C MET A 157 6.66 0.72 1.30
N VAL A 158 7.81 0.12 1.64
CA VAL A 158 8.45 0.27 2.96
C VAL A 158 8.89 1.71 3.18
N ARG A 159 9.38 2.40 2.14
CA ARG A 159 9.69 3.84 2.21
C ARG A 159 8.46 4.67 2.57
N VAL A 160 7.35 4.37 1.91
CA VAL A 160 6.07 5.05 2.15
C VAL A 160 5.58 4.77 3.57
N TRP A 161 5.70 3.53 4.05
CA TRP A 161 5.39 3.20 5.44
C TRP A 161 6.22 4.01 6.42
N HIS A 162 7.53 4.16 6.22
CA HIS A 162 8.36 4.97 7.12
C HIS A 162 7.93 6.44 7.19
N VAL A 163 7.45 7.02 6.09
CA VAL A 163 6.88 8.38 6.09
C VAL A 163 5.59 8.43 6.93
N VAL A 164 4.70 7.44 6.75
CA VAL A 164 3.47 7.31 7.54
C VAL A 164 3.78 7.08 9.03
N GLU A 165 4.74 6.22 9.33
CA GLU A 165 5.20 5.94 10.69
C GLU A 165 5.77 7.19 11.35
N HIS A 166 6.60 7.95 10.63
CA HIS A 166 7.14 9.22 11.11
C HIS A 166 6.02 10.22 11.41
N GLN A 167 5.03 10.35 10.51
CA GLN A 167 3.85 11.18 10.73
C GLN A 167 3.12 10.80 12.04
N ILE A 168 2.89 9.51 12.28
CA ILE A 168 2.24 9.01 13.50
C ILE A 168 3.06 9.36 14.75
N ARG A 169 4.38 9.23 14.69
CA ARG A 169 5.29 9.59 15.79
C ARG A 169 5.28 11.09 16.10
N MET A 170 4.98 11.93 15.11
CA MET A 170 4.93 13.38 15.25
C MET A 170 3.60 13.91 15.80
N TRP A 171 2.55 13.08 15.89
CA TRP A 171 1.24 13.51 16.40
C TRP A 171 1.23 14.19 17.78
N PRO A 172 2.02 13.76 18.78
CA PRO A 172 2.08 14.46 20.07
C PRO A 172 2.55 15.92 19.94
N ASN A 173 3.27 16.26 18.87
CA ASN A 173 3.78 17.59 18.58
C ASN A 173 2.79 18.43 17.76
N CYS A 174 1.70 17.83 17.25
CA CYS A 174 0.69 18.53 16.47
C CYS A 174 -0.10 19.50 17.38
N THR A 175 -0.32 20.72 16.88
CA THR A 175 -1.10 21.76 17.54
C THR A 175 -2.07 22.40 16.54
N HIS A 176 -2.95 23.31 16.98
CA HIS A 176 -3.78 24.09 16.07
C HIS A 176 -2.95 24.91 15.05
N GLN A 177 -1.69 25.19 15.34
CA GLN A 177 -0.77 25.94 14.47
C GLN A 177 0.15 25.01 13.65
N CYS A 178 0.30 23.74 14.04
CA CYS A 178 1.07 22.72 13.35
C CYS A 178 0.19 21.47 13.20
N THR A 179 -0.64 21.48 12.16
CA THR A 179 -1.63 20.44 11.93
C THR A 179 -1.02 19.17 11.36
N ASN A 180 -1.71 18.05 11.56
CA ASN A 180 -1.36 16.78 10.94
C ASN A 180 -1.66 16.85 9.42
N GLU A 181 -0.67 17.20 8.62
CA GLU A 181 -0.84 17.36 7.18
C GLU A 181 -1.04 16.00 6.50
N PRO A 182 -2.05 15.84 5.63
CA PRO A 182 -2.26 14.61 4.90
C PRO A 182 -1.17 14.39 3.84
N HIS A 183 -0.76 13.15 3.63
CA HIS A 183 0.14 12.78 2.55
C HIS A 183 -0.65 12.37 1.30
N ILE A 184 -0.11 12.65 0.11
CA ILE A 184 -0.66 12.12 -1.15
C ILE A 184 0.38 11.27 -1.88
N LEU A 185 0.07 10.00 -2.08
CA LEU A 185 0.92 9.06 -2.80
C LEU A 185 0.73 9.20 -4.31
N LEU A 186 1.76 9.70 -4.99
CA LEU A 186 1.82 9.96 -6.42
C LEU A 186 2.68 8.92 -7.12
N GLY A 187 2.20 8.40 -8.23
CA GLY A 187 2.95 7.45 -9.05
C GLY A 187 2.18 7.11 -10.30
N THR A 188 2.85 6.43 -11.22
CA THR A 188 2.28 6.08 -12.52
C THR A 188 0.96 5.30 -12.37
N PRO A 189 -0.03 5.53 -13.25
CA PRO A 189 -1.23 4.69 -13.32
C PRO A 189 -0.87 3.20 -13.41
N GLY A 190 -1.54 2.36 -12.61
CA GLY A 190 -1.30 0.92 -12.63
C GLY A 190 -0.11 0.42 -11.80
N ILE A 191 0.69 1.30 -11.18
CA ILE A 191 1.87 0.90 -10.38
C ILE A 191 1.56 0.08 -9.12
N GLY A 192 0.28 -0.10 -8.77
CA GLY A 192 -0.13 -0.88 -7.59
C GLY A 192 -0.29 -0.05 -6.31
N LYS A 193 -0.59 1.26 -6.40
CA LYS A 193 -0.86 2.11 -5.23
C LYS A 193 -1.98 1.55 -4.35
N SER A 194 -3.13 1.23 -4.94
CA SER A 194 -4.31 0.80 -4.19
C SER A 194 -4.20 -0.65 -3.70
N LEU A 195 -3.97 -1.61 -4.60
CA LEU A 195 -3.91 -3.03 -4.23
C LEU A 195 -2.63 -3.38 -3.46
N GLY A 196 -1.48 -2.83 -3.84
CA GLY A 196 -0.19 -3.13 -3.21
C GLY A 196 0.08 -2.24 -2.00
N CYS A 197 0.40 -0.97 -2.24
CA CYS A 197 0.84 -0.05 -1.20
C CYS A 197 -0.24 0.19 -0.14
N GLY A 198 -1.50 0.43 -0.54
CA GLY A 198 -2.61 0.61 0.39
C GLY A 198 -2.81 -0.60 1.31
N SER A 199 -2.79 -1.81 0.75
CA SER A 199 -2.90 -3.05 1.52
C SER A 199 -1.74 -3.26 2.49
N TYR A 200 -0.51 -2.95 2.05
CA TYR A 200 0.67 -3.02 2.91
C TYR A 200 0.60 -2.00 4.06
N LEU A 201 0.18 -0.76 3.77
CA LEU A 201 -0.06 0.25 4.81
C LEU A 201 -1.13 -0.19 5.81
N LEU A 202 -2.21 -0.82 5.33
CA LEU A 202 -3.22 -1.38 6.23
C LEU A 202 -2.60 -2.43 7.16
N TYR A 203 -1.84 -3.38 6.60
CA TYR A 203 -1.15 -4.40 7.37
C TYR A 203 -0.27 -3.78 8.47
N GLU A 204 0.57 -2.82 8.11
CA GLU A 204 1.48 -2.14 9.05
C GLU A 204 0.72 -1.32 10.11
N LEU A 205 -0.33 -0.58 9.73
CA LEU A 205 -1.15 0.19 10.68
C LEU A 205 -1.89 -0.70 11.68
N LEU A 206 -2.32 -1.90 11.26
CA LEU A 206 -2.94 -2.87 12.17
C LEU A 206 -1.91 -3.43 13.18
N HIS A 207 -0.65 -3.59 12.78
CA HIS A 207 0.44 -4.03 13.66
C HIS A 207 1.06 -2.90 14.50
N TYR A 208 0.82 -1.64 14.13
CA TYR A 208 1.28 -0.51 14.92
C TYR A 208 0.61 -0.46 16.30
N ASP A 209 1.19 0.28 17.24
CA ASP A 209 0.66 0.47 18.58
C ASP A 209 -0.83 0.89 18.55
N ALA A 210 -1.69 0.04 19.12
CA ALA A 210 -3.14 0.23 19.17
C ALA A 210 -3.57 1.41 20.06
N ALA A 211 -2.72 1.84 21.00
CA ALA A 211 -2.98 3.03 21.82
C ALA A 211 -2.80 4.33 21.00
N LYS A 212 -1.90 4.31 20.01
CA LYS A 212 -1.65 5.45 19.12
C LYS A 212 -2.59 5.46 17.93
N VAL A 213 -2.78 4.30 17.30
CA VAL A 213 -3.68 4.11 16.16
C VAL A 213 -4.76 3.11 16.56
N PRO A 214 -5.85 3.54 17.21
CA PRO A 214 -6.90 2.64 17.68
C PRO A 214 -7.85 2.18 16.56
N ILE A 215 -7.99 2.97 15.49
CA ILE A 215 -8.86 2.66 14.36
C ILE A 215 -8.10 2.91 13.04
N VAL A 216 -8.34 2.06 12.05
CA VAL A 216 -7.86 2.26 10.68
C VAL A 216 -9.06 2.26 9.73
N ALA A 217 -9.25 3.34 8.98
CA ALA A 217 -10.31 3.46 7.98
C ALA A 217 -9.72 3.34 6.58
N TYR A 218 -10.21 2.38 5.80
CA TYR A 218 -9.80 2.14 4.41
C TYR A 218 -10.94 2.49 3.46
N PHE A 219 -10.82 3.61 2.76
CA PHE A 219 -11.78 4.02 1.74
C PHE A 219 -11.35 3.50 0.38
N VAL A 220 -12.30 2.89 -0.34
CA VAL A 220 -12.06 2.32 -1.66
C VAL A 220 -13.32 2.32 -2.50
N ARG A 221 -13.22 2.85 -3.73
CA ARG A 221 -14.29 2.79 -4.75
C ARG A 221 -15.66 3.27 -4.24
N GLY A 222 -15.67 4.34 -3.43
CA GLY A 222 -16.90 4.92 -2.86
C GLY A 222 -17.51 4.14 -1.69
N SER A 223 -16.80 3.14 -1.18
CA SER A 223 -17.13 2.37 0.03
C SER A 223 -16.00 2.47 1.05
N ALA A 224 -16.21 1.99 2.27
CA ALA A 224 -15.17 1.98 3.29
C ALA A 224 -15.20 0.73 4.18
N TYR A 225 -14.03 0.40 4.73
CA TYR A 225 -13.86 -0.59 5.78
C TYR A 225 -13.24 0.11 6.99
N ILE A 226 -13.86 -0.02 8.16
CA ILE A 226 -13.34 0.52 9.42
C ILE A 226 -12.89 -0.66 10.28
N PHE A 227 -11.61 -0.69 10.62
CA PHE A 227 -10.96 -1.71 11.44
C PHE A 227 -10.79 -1.17 12.86
N HIS A 228 -11.39 -1.85 13.83
CA HIS A 228 -11.30 -1.48 15.24
C HIS A 228 -10.24 -2.33 15.94
N LYS A 229 -9.21 -1.70 16.50
CA LYS A 229 -8.13 -2.40 17.22
C LYS A 229 -8.34 -2.42 18.73
N THR A 230 -9.18 -1.52 19.26
CA THR A 230 -9.41 -1.35 20.69
C THR A 230 -10.91 -1.18 21.02
N GLY A 231 -11.24 -1.20 22.30
CA GLY A 231 -12.60 -1.02 22.81
C GLY A 231 -13.50 -2.24 22.59
N ALA A 232 -14.81 -2.04 22.73
CA ALA A 232 -15.80 -3.12 22.62
C ALA A 232 -15.85 -3.79 21.22
N MET A 233 -15.34 -3.08 20.20
CA MET A 233 -15.31 -3.53 18.81
C MET A 233 -13.94 -4.09 18.40
N ALA A 234 -12.99 -4.28 19.33
CA ALA A 234 -11.65 -4.76 19.01
C ALA A 234 -11.69 -6.06 18.19
N GLY A 235 -10.90 -6.11 17.11
CA GLY A 235 -10.85 -7.22 16.17
C GLY A 235 -11.98 -7.23 15.14
N GLN A 236 -12.90 -6.26 15.15
CA GLN A 236 -14.01 -6.23 14.20
C GLN A 236 -13.75 -5.28 13.02
N VAL A 237 -14.31 -5.65 11.87
CA VAL A 237 -14.33 -4.82 10.66
C VAL A 237 -15.76 -4.51 10.27
N VAL A 238 -16.07 -3.23 10.11
CA VAL A 238 -17.37 -2.77 9.63
C VAL A 238 -17.22 -2.23 8.21
N TYR A 239 -18.01 -2.77 7.29
CA TYR A 239 -18.10 -2.32 5.91
C TYR A 239 -19.27 -1.35 5.74
N TYR A 240 -18.97 -0.23 5.10
CA TYR A 240 -19.92 0.81 4.72
C TYR A 240 -20.02 0.84 3.21
N ARG A 241 -21.24 0.67 2.68
CA ARG A 241 -21.46 0.66 1.24
C ARG A 241 -21.16 2.01 0.59
N LYS A 242 -21.40 3.10 1.33
CA LYS A 242 -21.18 4.47 0.92
C LYS A 242 -20.12 5.11 1.80
N ALA A 243 -19.22 5.87 1.20
CA ALA A 243 -18.16 6.56 1.93
C ALA A 243 -18.72 7.63 2.88
N GLU A 244 -19.85 8.25 2.54
CA GLU A 244 -20.53 9.24 3.36
C GLU A 244 -21.00 8.64 4.69
N ASP A 245 -21.59 7.43 4.67
CA ASP A 245 -22.03 6.73 5.87
C ASP A 245 -20.84 6.39 6.79
N ALA A 246 -19.68 6.07 6.21
CA ALA A 246 -18.46 5.81 6.96
C ALA A 246 -17.90 7.09 7.61
N LEU A 247 -17.95 8.22 6.90
CA LEU A 247 -17.55 9.51 7.45
C LEU A 247 -18.45 9.91 8.63
N SER A 248 -19.77 9.74 8.51
CA SER A 248 -20.68 10.00 9.63
C SER A 248 -20.35 9.15 10.85
N ALA A 249 -20.05 7.85 10.66
CA ALA A 249 -19.62 7.00 11.77
C ALA A 249 -18.30 7.46 12.40
N MET A 250 -17.34 7.93 11.61
CA MET A 250 -16.08 8.48 12.11
C MET A 250 -16.28 9.79 12.89
N ASP A 251 -17.20 10.65 12.44
CA ASP A 251 -17.56 11.89 13.13
C ASP A 251 -18.21 11.59 14.49
N GLU A 252 -19.08 10.57 14.56
CA GLU A 252 -19.67 10.10 15.83
C GLU A 252 -18.62 9.56 16.80
N ILE A 253 -17.67 8.76 16.32
CA ILE A 253 -16.53 8.26 17.12
C ILE A 253 -15.72 9.44 17.68
N THR A 254 -15.38 10.39 16.81
CA THR A 254 -14.61 11.59 17.16
C THR A 254 -15.35 12.43 18.21
N ALA A 255 -16.66 12.62 18.04
CA ALA A 255 -17.49 13.36 18.99
C ALA A 255 -17.62 12.64 20.34
N GLY A 256 -17.75 11.31 20.32
CA GLY A 256 -17.77 10.47 21.53
C GLY A 256 -16.47 10.59 22.33
N ASN A 257 -15.32 10.44 21.66
CA ASN A 257 -14.01 10.53 22.30
C ASN A 257 -13.75 11.91 22.90
N LYS A 258 -14.15 13.00 22.21
CA LYS A 258 -14.06 14.36 22.75
C LYS A 258 -14.88 14.55 24.03
N LYS A 259 -16.08 13.95 24.12
CA LYS A 259 -16.91 14.03 25.33
C LYS A 259 -16.27 13.31 26.52
N ILE A 260 -15.68 12.13 26.28
CA ILE A 260 -14.96 11.37 27.32
C ILE A 260 -13.76 12.18 27.83
N GLU A 261 -12.95 12.72 26.91
CA GLU A 261 -11.80 13.56 27.27
C GLU A 261 -12.20 14.81 28.08
N GLN A 262 -13.30 15.47 27.71
CA GLN A 262 -13.82 16.62 28.45
C GLN A 262 -14.32 16.27 29.85
N ALA A 263 -14.81 15.05 30.06
CA ALA A 263 -15.28 14.59 31.37
C ALA A 263 -14.13 14.15 32.30
N GLU A 264 -13.02 13.64 31.73
CA GLU A 264 -11.84 13.19 32.47
C GLU A 264 -10.93 14.34 32.93
N ILE A 265 -11.00 15.50 32.26
CA ILE A 265 -10.14 16.65 32.55
C ILE A 265 -10.92 17.75 33.27
N GLY A 266 -10.58 18.02 34.53
CA GLY A 266 -10.99 19.27 35.20
C GLY A 266 -10.46 20.51 34.46
N GLU A 267 -11.20 21.62 34.54
CA GLU A 267 -10.90 22.88 33.84
C GLU A 267 -9.41 23.29 33.97
N GLY A 268 -8.64 23.18 32.86
CA GLY A 268 -7.32 23.80 32.75
C GLY A 268 -6.18 22.94 32.22
N GLN A 269 -6.29 21.62 32.12
CA GLN A 269 -5.23 20.77 31.55
C GLN A 269 -5.44 20.53 30.04
N LYS A 270 -4.62 21.17 29.22
CA LYS A 270 -4.69 21.05 27.76
C LYS A 270 -3.98 19.78 27.31
N ILE A 271 -4.71 18.67 27.14
CA ILE A 271 -4.12 17.45 26.55
C ILE A 271 -3.82 17.73 25.06
N SER A 272 -2.58 17.51 24.65
CA SER A 272 -2.23 17.49 23.24
C SER A 272 -2.87 16.27 22.56
N GLY A 273 -3.73 16.54 21.58
CA GLY A 273 -3.84 15.78 20.33
C GLY A 273 -3.99 14.26 20.39
N LYS A 274 -4.90 13.71 21.21
CA LYS A 274 -5.27 12.30 21.08
C LYS A 274 -5.90 12.05 19.70
N MET A 275 -5.34 11.08 18.98
CA MET A 275 -5.79 10.69 17.65
C MET A 275 -6.77 9.53 17.73
N ASP A 276 -7.81 9.57 16.92
CA ASP A 276 -8.86 8.57 16.83
C ASP A 276 -8.51 7.47 15.82
N GLY A 277 -7.56 7.72 14.91
CA GLY A 277 -7.08 6.70 13.99
C GLY A 277 -6.33 7.21 12.78
N TYR A 278 -6.20 6.33 11.78
CA TYR A 278 -5.52 6.61 10.52
C TYR A 278 -6.42 6.25 9.33
N ILE A 279 -6.39 7.08 8.29
CA ILE A 279 -7.18 6.93 7.06
C ILE A 279 -6.27 6.57 5.89
N ILE A 280 -6.58 5.47 5.22
CA ILE A 280 -6.07 5.16 3.89
C ILE A 280 -7.18 5.47 2.90
N PHE A 281 -6.94 6.43 2.02
CA PHE A 281 -7.95 6.90 1.08
C PHE A 281 -7.58 6.57 -0.36
N ASP A 282 -8.16 5.50 -0.93
CA ASP A 282 -8.00 5.16 -2.34
C ASP A 282 -8.91 6.02 -3.23
N VAL A 283 -8.34 7.08 -3.80
CA VAL A 283 -9.08 8.06 -4.61
C VAL A 283 -9.61 7.38 -5.87
N CYS A 284 -10.93 7.21 -5.94
CA CYS A 284 -11.60 6.63 -7.10
C CYS A 284 -12.89 7.39 -7.42
N GLY A 285 -13.13 7.68 -8.71
CA GLY A 285 -14.33 8.38 -9.14
C GLY A 285 -14.33 9.86 -8.75
N THR A 286 -15.49 10.39 -8.38
CA THR A 286 -15.73 11.81 -8.07
C THR A 286 -15.66 12.12 -6.57
N PHE A 287 -15.52 11.11 -5.72
CA PHE A 287 -15.50 11.30 -4.28
C PHE A 287 -14.09 11.72 -3.83
N VAL A 288 -13.93 13.01 -3.62
CA VAL A 288 -12.79 13.60 -2.93
C VAL A 288 -13.30 14.05 -1.56
N PRO A 289 -12.86 13.44 -0.46
CA PRO A 289 -13.35 13.80 0.86
C PRO A 289 -12.91 15.24 1.11
N TYR A 290 -13.87 16.09 1.42
CA TYR A 290 -13.61 17.45 1.81
C TYR A 290 -12.94 17.43 3.19
N LEU A 291 -11.61 17.55 3.20
CA LEU A 291 -10.75 17.29 4.36
C LEU A 291 -10.82 18.34 5.48
N GLN A 292 -11.76 19.30 5.44
CA GLN A 292 -11.72 20.46 6.33
C GLN A 292 -12.12 20.20 7.79
N PHE A 293 -12.75 19.06 8.14
CA PHE A 293 -13.28 18.89 9.50
C PHE A 293 -12.79 17.66 10.28
N SER A 294 -12.37 16.58 9.62
CA SER A 294 -12.06 15.30 10.28
C SER A 294 -10.57 14.99 10.48
N LEU A 295 -9.64 15.72 9.85
CA LEU A 295 -8.20 15.42 9.95
C LEU A 295 -7.51 15.88 11.24
N PHE A 296 -8.14 16.72 12.07
CA PHE A 296 -7.50 17.15 13.33
C PHE A 296 -7.23 16.00 14.30
N ARG A 297 -8.01 14.91 14.21
CA ARG A 297 -7.87 13.73 15.07
C ARG A 297 -7.60 12.45 14.28
N TRP A 298 -7.36 12.56 12.97
CA TRP A 298 -7.10 11.43 12.09
C TRP A 298 -5.89 11.70 11.21
N GLY A 299 -4.93 10.77 11.20
CA GLY A 299 -3.93 10.72 10.12
C GLY A 299 -4.55 10.35 8.80
N CYS A 300 -3.94 10.77 7.70
CA CYS A 300 -4.46 10.45 6.38
C CYS A 300 -3.34 10.35 5.33
N ILE A 301 -3.43 9.28 4.53
CA ILE A 301 -2.73 9.14 3.26
C ILE A 301 -3.73 8.90 2.13
N ALA A 302 -3.68 9.76 1.12
CA ALA A 302 -4.47 9.61 -0.10
C ALA A 302 -3.66 8.90 -1.18
N LEU A 303 -4.19 7.82 -1.73
CA LEU A 303 -3.61 7.09 -2.85
C LEU A 303 -4.18 7.71 -4.13
N SER A 304 -3.32 8.34 -4.94
CA SER A 304 -3.80 9.10 -6.08
C SER A 304 -4.47 8.22 -7.15
N SER A 305 -5.54 8.76 -7.73
CA SER A 305 -6.25 8.12 -8.84
C SER A 305 -5.36 8.10 -10.09
N PRO A 306 -5.46 7.07 -10.95
CA PRO A 306 -4.89 7.13 -12.29
C PRO A 306 -5.53 8.23 -13.17
N ASN A 307 -6.69 8.77 -12.79
CA ASN A 307 -7.35 9.85 -13.51
C ASN A 307 -6.77 11.21 -13.13
N THR A 308 -6.13 11.88 -14.10
CA THR A 308 -5.50 13.19 -13.93
C THR A 308 -6.48 14.31 -13.57
N LYS A 309 -7.78 14.18 -13.88
CA LYS A 309 -8.80 15.18 -13.50
C LYS A 309 -8.96 15.26 -11.97
N ASN A 310 -8.92 14.13 -11.28
CA ASN A 310 -9.03 14.07 -9.82
C ASN A 310 -7.86 14.78 -9.14
N PHE A 311 -6.69 14.79 -9.78
CA PHE A 311 -5.51 15.49 -9.26
C PHE A 311 -5.69 17.02 -9.29
N ALA A 312 -6.35 17.57 -10.30
CA ALA A 312 -6.60 19.00 -10.39
C ALA A 312 -7.54 19.49 -9.28
N ASP A 313 -8.56 18.71 -8.94
CA ASP A 313 -9.49 19.04 -7.85
C ASP A 313 -8.83 18.90 -6.48
N TRP A 314 -8.00 17.87 -6.29
CA TRP A 314 -7.16 17.74 -5.08
C TRP A 314 -6.17 18.88 -4.92
N LYS A 315 -5.47 19.27 -5.99
CA LYS A 315 -4.49 20.37 -5.99
C LYS A 315 -5.13 21.71 -5.61
N LYS A 316 -6.40 21.91 -5.95
CA LYS A 316 -7.17 23.10 -5.55
C LYS A 316 -7.62 23.08 -4.09
N GLN A 317 -7.69 21.91 -3.46
CA GLN A 317 -8.32 21.71 -2.16
C GLN A 317 -7.37 21.65 -0.97
N ASN A 318 -6.07 21.29 -1.10
CA ASN A 318 -5.27 20.99 0.09
C ASN A 318 -3.75 21.29 0.07
N THR A 319 -3.28 21.61 1.28
CA THR A 319 -1.93 21.62 1.87
C THR A 319 -1.28 20.21 2.00
N ALA A 320 -1.64 19.26 1.14
CA ALA A 320 -1.17 17.88 1.25
C ALA A 320 0.30 17.73 0.80
N LEU A 321 1.09 16.97 1.57
CA LEU A 321 2.49 16.72 1.28
C LEU A 321 2.63 15.63 0.19
N PRO A 322 3.26 15.92 -0.96
CA PRO A 322 3.42 14.93 -2.01
C PRO A 322 4.45 13.87 -1.63
N LEU A 323 4.09 12.61 -1.81
CA LEU A 323 4.96 11.46 -1.66
C LEU A 323 4.97 10.68 -2.96
N TYR A 324 6.12 10.61 -3.63
CA TYR A 324 6.23 9.87 -4.89
C TYR A 324 6.50 8.39 -4.62
N ILE A 325 6.06 7.48 -5.50
CA ILE A 325 6.42 6.06 -5.50
C ILE A 325 7.13 5.72 -6.80
N ASN A 326 8.32 5.13 -6.71
CA ASN A 326 9.10 4.79 -7.90
C ASN A 326 8.49 3.61 -8.67
N CYS A 327 8.92 3.50 -9.93
CA CYS A 327 8.59 2.40 -10.82
C CYS A 327 9.15 1.07 -10.31
N TYR A 328 8.82 -0.03 -11.00
CA TYR A 328 9.40 -1.33 -10.66
C TYR A 328 10.85 -1.39 -11.15
N SER A 329 11.74 -1.95 -10.33
CA SER A 329 13.05 -2.36 -10.84
C SER A 329 12.92 -3.63 -11.69
N ARG A 330 13.90 -3.90 -12.55
CA ARG A 330 13.95 -5.14 -13.34
C ARG A 330 13.87 -6.38 -12.44
N ARG A 331 14.60 -6.38 -11.31
CA ARG A 331 14.62 -7.49 -10.36
C ARG A 331 13.29 -7.68 -9.64
N GLU A 332 12.60 -6.59 -9.28
CA GLU A 332 11.25 -6.68 -8.71
C GLU A 332 10.27 -7.35 -9.68
N ILE A 333 10.36 -7.04 -10.99
CA ILE A 333 9.52 -7.67 -12.02
C ILE A 333 9.86 -9.16 -12.17
N MET A 334 11.15 -9.51 -12.20
CA MET A 334 11.57 -10.92 -12.28
C MET A 334 11.12 -11.72 -11.05
N ALA A 335 11.28 -11.16 -9.86
CA ALA A 335 10.85 -11.77 -8.61
C ALA A 335 9.33 -11.97 -8.56
N PHE A 336 8.56 -10.96 -8.98
CA PHE A 336 7.12 -11.06 -9.12
C PHE A 336 6.72 -12.19 -10.07
N HIS A 337 7.32 -12.24 -11.26
CA HIS A 337 7.05 -13.29 -12.25
C HIS A 337 7.38 -14.69 -11.71
N ALA A 338 8.56 -14.87 -11.12
CA ALA A 338 8.98 -16.15 -10.55
C ALA A 338 8.00 -16.65 -9.48
N PHE A 339 7.51 -15.75 -8.62
CA PHE A 339 6.53 -16.10 -7.59
C PHE A 339 5.17 -16.48 -8.20
N GLN A 340 4.72 -15.76 -9.23
CA GLN A 340 3.46 -16.08 -9.91
C GLN A 340 3.49 -17.46 -10.58
N GLU A 341 4.56 -17.77 -11.32
CA GLU A 341 4.74 -19.07 -11.97
C GLU A 341 4.72 -20.20 -10.94
N ARG A 342 5.39 -20.03 -9.80
CA ARG A 342 5.31 -20.99 -8.68
C ARG A 342 3.88 -21.21 -8.20
N CYS A 343 3.08 -20.17 -8.07
CA CYS A 343 1.69 -20.29 -7.62
C CYS A 343 0.82 -21.07 -8.61
N VAL A 344 1.05 -20.91 -9.93
CA VAL A 344 0.37 -21.68 -10.96
C VAL A 344 0.72 -23.16 -10.84
N LEU A 345 2.01 -23.47 -10.69
CA LEU A 345 2.48 -24.86 -10.59
C LEU A 345 2.00 -25.59 -9.32
N ARG A 346 1.81 -24.86 -8.21
CA ARG A 346 1.27 -25.43 -6.96
C ARG A 346 -0.25 -25.59 -6.94
N SER A 347 -0.98 -24.97 -7.86
CA SER A 347 -2.45 -25.11 -7.91
C SER A 347 -2.93 -26.36 -8.67
N ASP A 348 -2.00 -27.15 -9.21
CA ASP A 348 -2.25 -28.43 -9.87
C ASP A 348 -2.05 -29.66 -8.94
N GLU A 349 -1.72 -29.42 -7.66
CA GLU A 349 -1.77 -30.40 -6.55
C GLU A 349 -3.00 -30.15 -5.66
#